data_AF-A0A2V2T012-F1
#
_entry.id   AF-A0A2V2T012-F1
#
_cell.length_a   1.000
_cell.length_b   1.000
_cell.length_c   1.000
_cell.angle_alpha   90.00
_cell.angle_beta   90.00
_cell.angle_gamma   90.00
#
_symmetry.space_group_name_H-M   'P 1'
#
loop_
_entity.id
_entity.type
_entity.pdbx_description
1 polymer ?
#
loop_
_entity_poly.entity_id
_entity_poly.type
_entity_poly.pdbx_seq_one_letter_code
_entity_poly.pdbx_strand_id
1 'polypeptide(L)'
;PGRIVLEATGGYECDVMFGLSRAGHAVSRLNPTRVRAFATAMGKLAKTDPIDAAVLAHLAQTLEEAPSTVPSPERERLRELVQRREQLVSQRDDERRRLHQARDPFV
;
A
#
# COMPACT_ATOMS: atom_id res chain seq x y z
N PRO A 1 -4.61 -10.75 23.32
CA PRO A 1 -4.59 -9.39 22.73
C PRO A 1 -4.82 -9.46 21.22
N GLY A 2 -5.76 -8.66 20.67
CA GLY A 2 -5.99 -8.59 19.23
C GLY A 2 -4.92 -7.76 18.52
N ARG A 3 -4.44 -8.22 17.35
CA ARG A 3 -3.55 -7.47 16.47
C ARG A 3 -4.39 -6.70 15.45
N ILE A 4 -3.98 -5.47 15.13
CA ILE A 4 -4.57 -4.68 14.04
C ILE A 4 -3.65 -4.77 12.82
N VAL A 5 -4.22 -5.01 11.64
CA VAL A 5 -3.47 -5.02 10.39
C VAL A 5 -4.03 -4.04 9.39
N LEU A 6 -3.12 -3.39 8.67
CA LEU A 6 -3.43 -2.44 7.61
C LEU A 6 -2.70 -2.90 6.35
N GLU A 7 -3.32 -2.74 5.20
CA GLU A 7 -2.61 -2.88 3.92
C GLU A 7 -1.91 -1.55 3.59
N ALA A 8 -0.71 -1.61 3.01
CA ALA A 8 -0.06 -0.39 2.53
C ALA A 8 -0.73 0.12 1.24
N THR A 9 -1.59 1.13 1.31
CA THR A 9 -2.40 1.60 0.18
C THR A 9 -2.14 3.08 -0.09
N GLY A 10 -0.98 3.36 -0.69
CA GLY A 10 -0.66 4.69 -1.21
C GLY A 10 -0.50 5.79 -0.16
N GLY A 11 -0.46 5.45 1.14
CA GLY A 11 -0.17 6.36 2.25
C GLY A 11 -1.35 6.64 3.17
N TYR A 12 -2.59 6.31 2.79
CA TYR A 12 -3.78 6.54 3.63
C TYR A 12 -3.72 5.78 4.96
N GLU A 13 -3.03 4.64 4.97
CA GLU A 13 -2.86 3.81 6.15
C GLU A 13 -1.89 4.41 7.17
N CYS A 14 -1.08 5.40 6.79
CA CYS A 14 -0.02 5.95 7.64
C CYS A 14 -0.60 6.65 8.87
N ASP A 15 -1.55 7.56 8.69
CA ASP A 15 -2.17 8.29 9.81
C ASP A 15 -2.91 7.35 10.77
N VAL A 16 -3.58 6.33 10.23
CA VAL A 16 -4.24 5.28 11.02
C VAL A 16 -3.21 4.50 11.83
N MET A 17 -2.10 4.08 11.21
CA MET A 17 -1.02 3.38 11.89
C MET A 17 -0.38 4.22 12.99
N PHE A 18 -0.13 5.50 12.74
CA PHE A 18 0.42 6.44 13.73
C PHE A 18 -0.54 6.63 14.91
N GLY A 19 -1.83 6.88 14.64
CA GLY A 19 -2.84 7.07 15.67
C GLY A 19 -3.00 5.84 16.57
N LEU A 20 -3.12 4.66 15.96
CA LEU A 20 -3.25 3.40 16.69
C LEU A 20 -1.99 3.04 17.47
N SER A 21 -0.79 3.25 16.90
CA SER A 21 0.46 2.98 17.61
C SER A 21 0.63 3.92 18.81
N ARG A 22 0.29 5.21 18.67
CA ARG A 22 0.30 6.18 19.77
C ARG A 22 -0.70 5.82 20.88
N ALA A 23 -1.80 5.16 20.53
CA ALA A 23 -2.76 4.61 21.49
C ALA A 23 -2.31 3.30 22.15
N GLY A 24 -1.12 2.78 21.82
CA GLY A 24 -0.55 1.57 22.42
C GLY A 24 -1.03 0.26 21.77
N HIS A 25 -1.69 0.33 20.61
CA HIS A 25 -2.11 -0.86 19.89
C HIS A 25 -0.98 -1.48 19.06
N ALA A 26 -0.97 -2.81 18.97
CA ALA A 26 -0.08 -3.56 18.10
C ALA A 26 -0.61 -3.53 16.66
N VAL A 27 0.01 -2.70 15.82
CA VAL A 27 -0.37 -2.51 14.41
C VAL A 27 0.71 -3.08 13.49
N SER A 28 0.31 -3.83 12.48
CA SER A 28 1.20 -4.28 11.40
C SER A 28 0.71 -3.75 10.06
N ARG A 29 1.63 -3.16 9.29
CA ARG A 29 1.36 -2.72 7.91
C ARG A 29 1.90 -3.78 6.94
N LEU A 30 1.01 -4.43 6.22
CA LEU A 30 1.31 -5.53 5.31
C LEU A 30 1.55 -5.03 3.89
N ASN A 31 2.47 -5.70 3.19
CA ASN A 31 2.79 -5.39 1.79
C ASN A 31 1.67 -5.92 0.86
N PRO A 32 1.04 -5.07 0.03
CA PRO A 32 -0.04 -5.48 -0.88
C PRO A 32 0.31 -6.63 -1.80
N THR A 33 1.56 -6.69 -2.27
CA THR A 33 2.04 -7.78 -3.13
C THR A 33 2.01 -9.11 -2.39
N ARG A 34 2.38 -9.13 -1.11
CA ARG A 34 2.34 -10.34 -0.27
C ARG A 34 0.91 -10.73 0.06
N VAL A 35 0.05 -9.76 0.37
CA VAL A 35 -1.40 -9.98 0.57
C VAL A 35 -2.02 -10.59 -0.67
N ARG A 36 -1.71 -10.05 -1.85
CA ARG A 36 -2.23 -10.55 -3.12
C ARG A 36 -1.70 -11.94 -3.49
N ALA A 37 -0.41 -12.19 -3.26
CA ALA A 37 0.17 -13.52 -3.47
C ALA A 37 -0.51 -14.56 -2.56
N PHE A 38 -0.74 -14.21 -1.29
CA PHE A 38 -1.44 -15.07 -0.34
C PHE A 38 -2.90 -15.32 -0.75
N ALA A 39 -3.64 -14.27 -1.12
CA ALA A 39 -5.01 -14.40 -1.65
C ALA A 39 -5.07 -15.38 -2.82
N THR A 40 -4.11 -15.28 -3.73
CA THR A 40 -4.02 -16.14 -4.92
C THR A 40 -3.73 -17.59 -4.53
N ALA A 41 -2.78 -17.83 -3.62
CA ALA A 41 -2.47 -19.16 -3.10
C ALA A 41 -3.68 -19.80 -2.38
N MET A 42 -4.52 -18.99 -1.74
CA MET A 42 -5.75 -19.42 -1.06
C MET A 42 -6.97 -19.54 -2.00
N GLY A 43 -6.81 -19.35 -3.31
CA GLY A 43 -7.90 -19.40 -4.29
C GLY A 43 -8.91 -18.25 -4.18
N LYS A 44 -8.59 -17.17 -3.47
CA LYS A 44 -9.42 -15.97 -3.32
C LYS A 44 -9.14 -14.99 -4.47
N LEU A 45 -9.79 -15.23 -5.60
CA LEU A 45 -9.61 -14.43 -6.83
C LEU A 45 -10.48 -13.17 -6.85
N ALA A 46 -11.71 -13.27 -6.31
CA ALA A 46 -12.62 -12.14 -6.20
C ALA A 46 -12.10 -11.09 -5.21
N LYS A 47 -12.31 -9.81 -5.54
CA LYS A 47 -11.90 -8.68 -4.71
C LYS A 47 -13.14 -7.91 -4.25
N THR A 48 -13.39 -7.94 -2.95
CA THR A 48 -14.41 -7.12 -2.27
C THR A 48 -13.87 -6.76 -0.90
N ASP A 49 -14.31 -5.64 -0.32
CA ASP A 49 -13.78 -5.20 0.99
C ASP A 49 -13.87 -6.28 2.08
N PRO A 50 -14.97 -7.07 2.21
CA PRO A 50 -15.02 -8.16 3.19
C PRO A 50 -14.03 -9.30 2.90
N ILE A 51 -13.80 -9.63 1.63
CA ILE A 51 -12.82 -10.66 1.25
C ILE A 51 -11.41 -10.17 1.55
N ASP A 52 -11.08 -8.93 1.20
CA ASP A 52 -9.76 -8.36 1.41
C ASP A 52 -9.44 -8.28 2.93
N ALA A 53 -10.40 -7.86 3.76
CA ALA A 53 -10.26 -7.87 5.22
C ALA A 53 -10.03 -9.28 5.78
N ALA A 54 -10.76 -10.29 5.29
CA ALA A 54 -10.60 -11.67 5.72
C ALA A 54 -9.23 -12.24 5.30
N VAL A 55 -8.75 -11.92 4.10
CA VAL A 55 -7.43 -12.30 3.61
C VAL A 55 -6.32 -11.67 4.46
N LEU A 56 -6.43 -10.37 4.77
CA LEU A 56 -5.48 -9.67 5.64
C LEU A 56 -5.41 -10.30 7.03
N ALA A 57 -6.57 -10.58 7.64
CA ALA A 57 -6.64 -11.22 8.94
C ALA A 57 -6.03 -12.63 8.94
N HIS A 58 -6.32 -13.43 7.90
CA HIS A 58 -5.75 -14.76 7.76
C HIS A 58 -4.23 -14.68 7.60
N LEU A 59 -3.73 -13.84 6.69
CA LEU A 59 -2.30 -13.66 6.49
C LEU A 59 -1.57 -13.25 7.79
N ALA A 60 -2.17 -12.33 8.55
CA ALA A 60 -1.63 -11.85 9.81
C ALA A 60 -1.55 -12.94 10.90
N GLN A 61 -2.49 -13.90 10.88
CA GLN A 61 -2.48 -15.07 11.76
C GLN A 61 -1.43 -16.09 11.32
N THR A 62 -1.26 -16.30 10.00
CA THR A 62 -0.32 -17.29 9.47
C THR A 62 1.14 -16.90 9.67
N LEU A 63 1.50 -15.63 9.50
CA LEU A 63 2.91 -15.23 9.46
C LEU A 63 3.50 -14.83 10.83
N GLU A 64 2.70 -14.74 11.89
CA GLU A 64 3.10 -14.26 13.23
C GLU A 64 3.99 -13.00 13.23
N GLU A 65 3.93 -12.16 12.19
CA GLU A 65 4.93 -11.10 11.98
C GLU A 65 4.91 -10.06 13.09
N ALA A 66 6.03 -9.75 13.73
CA ALA A 66 6.09 -8.72 14.76
C ALA A 66 5.38 -7.40 14.32
N PRO A 67 4.79 -6.63 15.25
CA PRO A 67 4.22 -5.32 14.95
C PRO A 67 5.19 -4.50 14.12
N SER A 68 4.69 -3.81 13.09
CA SER A 68 5.56 -3.01 12.25
C SER A 68 6.18 -1.90 13.08
N THR A 69 7.48 -1.66 12.89
CA THR A 69 8.10 -0.46 13.43
C THR A 69 7.48 0.75 12.76
N VAL A 70 6.97 1.67 13.58
CA VAL A 70 6.48 2.95 13.09
C VAL A 70 7.66 3.67 12.43
N PRO A 71 7.59 4.01 11.14
CA PRO A 71 8.67 4.71 10.46
C PRO A 71 8.87 6.08 11.10
N SER A 72 10.12 6.55 11.16
CA SER A 72 10.41 7.90 11.62
C SER A 72 9.77 8.94 10.68
N PRO A 73 9.47 10.16 11.15
CA PRO A 73 8.92 11.23 10.32
C PRO A 73 9.75 11.51 9.06
N GLU A 74 11.08 11.41 9.15
CA GLU A 74 11.99 11.61 8.02
C GLU A 74 11.88 10.51 6.97
N ARG A 75 11.72 9.25 7.42
CA ARG A 75 11.51 8.11 6.51
C ARG A 75 10.18 8.22 5.78
N GLU A 76 9.15 8.70 6.45
CA GLU A 76 7.83 8.88 5.84
C GLU A 76 7.86 10.06 4.85
N ARG A 77 8.45 11.18 5.23
CA ARG A 77 8.67 12.31 4.31
C ARG A 77 9.46 11.89 3.07
N LEU A 78 10.52 11.09 3.23
CA LEU A 78 11.29 10.59 2.09
C LEU A 78 10.43 9.69 1.19
N ARG A 79 9.62 8.80 1.78
CA ARG A 79 8.70 7.92 1.03
C ARG A 79 7.74 8.75 0.18
N GLU A 80 7.10 9.76 0.75
CA GLU A 80 6.17 10.65 0.04
C GLU A 80 6.85 11.36 -1.13
N LEU A 81 8.06 11.90 -0.92
CA LEU A 81 8.82 12.57 -1.97
C LEU A 81 9.22 11.63 -3.11
N VAL A 82 9.65 10.40 -2.79
CA VAL A 82 9.99 9.38 -3.78
C VAL A 82 8.75 8.97 -4.58
N GLN A 83 7.63 8.69 -3.90
CA GLN A 83 6.37 8.33 -4.54
C GLN A 83 5.87 9.45 -5.47
N ARG A 84 5.95 10.71 -5.02
CA ARG A 84 5.56 11.86 -5.85
C ARG A 84 6.45 11.99 -7.09
N ARG A 85 7.76 11.77 -6.95
CA ARG A 85 8.69 11.77 -8.08
C ARG A 85 8.33 10.68 -9.09
N GLU A 86 8.06 9.46 -8.64
CA GLU A 86 7.70 8.34 -9.52
C GLU A 86 6.41 8.62 -10.30
N GLN A 87 5.39 9.19 -9.65
CA GLN A 87 4.17 9.61 -10.32
C GLN A 87 4.44 10.63 -11.43
N LEU A 88 5.24 11.67 -11.13
CA LEU A 88 5.59 12.70 -12.11
C LEU A 88 6.40 12.14 -13.29
N VAL A 89 7.29 11.18 -13.03
CA VAL A 89 8.05 10.48 -14.07
C VAL A 89 7.11 9.67 -14.97
N SER A 90 6.18 8.91 -14.38
CA SER A 90 5.18 8.16 -15.14
C SER A 90 4.33 9.09 -16.00
N GLN A 91 3.82 10.18 -15.43
CA GLN A 91 3.01 11.16 -16.15
C GLN A 91 3.76 11.78 -17.32
N ARG A 92 5.02 12.19 -17.11
CA ARG A 92 5.87 12.69 -18.20
C ARG A 92 6.01 11.67 -19.34
N ASP A 93 6.21 10.40 -19.00
CA ASP A 93 6.41 9.34 -20.00
C ASP A 93 5.10 8.97 -20.72
N ASP A 94 3.96 9.03 -20.03
CA ASP A 94 2.63 8.94 -20.63
C ASP A 94 2.39 10.08 -21.62
N GLU A 95 2.66 11.32 -21.23
CA GLU A 95 2.48 12.48 -22.11
C GLU A 95 3.41 12.44 -23.32
N ARG A 96 4.68 12.02 -23.14
CA ARG A 96 5.59 11.78 -24.27
C ARG A 96 5.03 10.76 -25.25
N ARG A 97 4.45 9.66 -24.77
CA ARG A 97 3.82 8.64 -25.62
C ARG A 97 2.60 9.20 -26.37
N ARG A 98 1.76 9.99 -25.70
CA ARG A 98 0.59 10.63 -26.31
C ARG A 98 1.01 11.59 -27.43
N LEU A 99 2.01 12.44 -27.18
CA LEU A 99 2.57 13.36 -28.17
C LEU A 99 3.09 12.62 -29.42
N HIS A 100 3.81 11.51 -29.26
CA HIS A 100 4.28 10.71 -30.41
C HIS A 100 3.14 10.10 -31.24
N GLN A 101 1.96 9.90 -30.65
CA GLN A 101 0.78 9.35 -31.34
C GLN A 101 -0.11 10.46 -31.92
N ALA A 102 0.09 11.72 -31.53
CA ALA A 102 -0.64 12.85 -32.05
C ALA A 102 -0.32 13.03 -33.54
N ARG A 103 -1.38 13.29 -34.33
CA ARG A 103 -1.27 13.58 -35.77
C ARG A 103 -1.58 15.05 -36.07
N ASP A 104 -2.17 15.75 -35.10
CA ASP A 104 -2.49 17.15 -35.22
C ASP A 104 -1.22 17.98 -34.94
N PRO A 105 -0.86 18.94 -35.80
CA PRO A 105 0.35 19.74 -35.63
C PRO A 105 0.31 20.72 -34.44
N PHE A 106 -0.86 20.92 -33.81
CA PHE A 106 -1.03 21.75 -32.62
C PHE A 106 -1.08 20.94 -31.32
N VAL A 107 -0.93 19.61 -31.38
CA VAL A 107 -0.91 18.70 -30.23
C VAL A 107 0.47 18.09 -30.05
#